data_AF-A0A1F4TP65-F1
#
_entry.id   AF-A0A1F4TP65-F1
#
_cell.length_a   1.000
_cell.length_b   1.000
_cell.length_c   1.000
_cell.angle_alpha   90.00
_cell.angle_beta   90.00
_cell.angle_gamma   90.00
#
_symmetry.space_group_name_H-M   'P 1'
#
loop_
_entity.id
_entity.type
_entity.pdbx_description
1 polymer ?
#
loop_
_entity_poly.entity_id
_entity_poly.type
_entity_poly.pdbx_seq_one_letter_code
_entity_poly.pdbx_strand_id
1 'polypeptide(L)'
;MSKPQPAGREPRVTTHYSGVPLTNGEKGSRVVFRSDSVAYQVGIPAVSPPPTVTPIAPPPIKLTPQQELDAVLEVLAAEFLGQASDGSRIFTRPAITATGLSAEAMHMVGRPGGIIQMSHKRVLLVGDLHGNDGNAQLIADSYGEEWAKIYLGDAVHRQRKSGMNLLDASEWVNNMDSSIATMDMIVRAKYLLANYEHYLKGNHDSFAPGLVECFVDRGLRLREVLVELRGEAYVQKLERFWQTCPRYIIVRGSQGVTAAAHVPIVRGGISTEQLINYPAAPVLAHCHRARGVDSVLEWGQAFRDYFPEDVLLMDKMLGLPATTVYVGGHTPKKGVSAYKVHDLKDETKIIPRHVILDASRDDILSVVEVCDGQAQVVDLKGNSGLAGVDLAA
;
A
#
# COMPACT_ATOMS: atom_id res chain seq x y z
N MET A 1 3.71 78.88 -9.83
CA MET A 1 4.95 78.28 -9.27
C MET A 1 4.48 77.45 -8.08
N SER A 2 4.68 76.15 -7.94
CA SER A 2 5.72 75.22 -8.41
C SER A 2 5.09 73.87 -8.79
N LYS A 3 5.70 73.20 -9.77
CA LYS A 3 5.29 71.92 -10.37
C LYS A 3 5.55 70.73 -9.42
N PRO A 4 4.78 69.63 -9.52
CA PRO A 4 5.07 68.38 -8.83
C PRO A 4 6.29 67.69 -9.44
N GLN A 5 7.18 67.17 -8.58
CA GLN A 5 8.33 66.37 -8.99
C GLN A 5 7.90 64.99 -9.52
N PRO A 6 8.64 64.40 -10.47
CA PRO A 6 8.21 63.22 -11.21
C PRO A 6 8.54 61.91 -10.50
N ALA A 7 7.61 60.94 -10.62
CA ALA A 7 7.80 59.55 -10.24
C ALA A 7 8.98 58.94 -11.03
N GLY A 8 9.89 58.28 -10.31
CA GLY A 8 11.06 57.62 -10.88
C GLY A 8 10.68 56.51 -11.85
N ARG A 9 11.42 56.44 -12.96
CA ARG A 9 11.35 55.39 -13.99
C ARG A 9 11.73 54.03 -13.41
N GLU A 10 10.91 53.01 -13.69
CA GLU A 10 11.31 51.61 -13.59
C GLU A 10 12.38 51.27 -14.64
N PRO A 11 13.43 50.49 -14.31
CA PRO A 11 14.36 50.02 -15.30
C PRO A 11 13.77 48.84 -16.09
N ARG A 12 13.67 49.01 -17.42
CA ARG A 12 13.53 47.91 -18.38
C ARG A 12 14.79 47.04 -18.34
N VAL A 13 14.63 45.75 -18.07
CA VAL A 13 15.67 44.74 -18.33
C VAL A 13 15.43 44.15 -19.71
N THR A 14 16.34 44.42 -20.64
CA THR A 14 16.42 43.77 -21.95
C THR A 14 17.35 42.56 -21.83
N THR A 15 16.86 41.37 -22.08
CA THR A 15 17.67 40.13 -22.08
C THR A 15 18.24 39.90 -23.48
N HIS A 16 19.57 39.91 -23.60
CA HIS A 16 20.26 39.42 -24.80
C HIS A 16 20.52 37.92 -24.65
N TYR A 17 20.05 37.12 -25.62
CA TYR A 17 20.41 35.71 -25.75
C TYR A 17 21.57 35.57 -26.73
N SER A 18 22.73 35.13 -26.24
CA SER A 18 23.79 34.56 -27.08
C SER A 18 23.73 33.04 -26.96
N GLY A 19 23.21 32.37 -27.99
CA GLY A 19 23.25 30.92 -28.09
C GLY A 19 24.64 30.44 -28.49
N VAL A 20 25.12 29.39 -27.83
CA VAL A 20 26.21 28.55 -28.32
C VAL A 20 25.65 27.12 -28.39
N PRO A 21 25.75 26.43 -29.53
CA PRO A 21 25.20 25.08 -29.67
C PRO A 21 26.11 24.06 -28.97
N LEU A 22 25.54 23.17 -28.16
CA LEU A 22 26.25 22.02 -27.64
C LEU A 22 25.94 20.79 -28.48
N THR A 23 27.02 20.22 -29.01
CA THR A 23 27.10 18.96 -29.73
C THR A 23 26.79 17.76 -28.83
N ASN A 24 26.27 16.72 -29.48
CA ASN A 24 25.79 15.45 -28.94
C ASN A 24 26.62 14.79 -27.84
N GLY A 25 25.88 14.17 -26.91
CA GLY A 25 26.25 12.89 -26.31
C GLY A 25 26.64 12.95 -24.84
N GLU A 26 25.65 12.85 -23.95
CA GLU A 26 25.67 11.95 -22.79
C GLU A 26 24.35 12.09 -21.99
N LYS A 27 23.72 10.94 -21.71
CA LYS A 27 22.48 10.84 -20.92
C LYS A 27 22.81 11.03 -19.44
N GLY A 28 22.24 12.05 -18.84
CA GLY A 28 22.18 12.21 -17.38
C GLY A 28 22.50 13.62 -16.92
N SER A 29 21.52 14.53 -16.99
CA SER A 29 21.65 15.84 -16.36
C SER A 29 20.34 16.24 -15.68
N ARG A 30 20.37 16.19 -14.34
CA ARG A 30 19.43 16.89 -13.46
C ARG A 30 19.71 18.38 -13.60
N VAL A 31 18.75 19.16 -14.09
CA VAL A 31 18.80 20.62 -14.13
C VAL A 31 18.44 21.14 -12.73
N VAL A 32 19.39 21.79 -12.06
CA VAL A 32 19.16 22.52 -10.81
C VAL A 32 19.06 24.00 -11.14
N PHE A 33 17.88 24.60 -10.94
CA PHE A 33 17.70 26.05 -11.04
C PHE A 33 18.23 26.70 -9.74
N ARG A 34 19.20 27.61 -9.87
CA ARG A 34 19.57 28.54 -8.79
C ARG A 34 19.05 29.92 -9.15
N SER A 35 18.28 30.52 -8.25
CA SER A 35 17.93 31.94 -8.30
C SER A 35 18.98 32.73 -7.53
N ASP A 36 19.75 33.56 -8.23
CA ASP A 36 20.67 34.50 -7.60
C ASP A 36 19.90 35.76 -7.19
N SER A 37 19.68 35.93 -5.89
CA SER A 37 19.28 37.20 -5.30
C SER A 37 20.38 37.69 -4.36
N VAL A 38 21.02 38.80 -4.75
CA VAL A 38 22.03 39.54 -3.99
C VAL A 38 21.34 40.24 -2.82
N ALA A 39 21.70 39.86 -1.59
CA ALA A 39 21.28 40.56 -0.37
C ALA A 39 22.48 41.28 0.27
N TYR A 40 22.24 42.52 0.68
CA TYR A 40 23.18 43.41 1.35
C TYR A 40 23.70 42.80 2.66
N GLN A 41 25.01 42.91 2.87
CA GLN A 41 25.71 42.43 4.05
C GLN A 41 25.55 43.43 5.20
N VAL A 42 24.68 43.12 6.17
CA VAL A 42 24.69 43.76 7.49
C VAL A 42 25.46 42.81 8.42
N GLY A 43 26.58 43.28 8.95
CA GLY A 43 27.45 42.49 9.82
C GLY A 43 26.76 42.10 11.12
N ILE A 44 26.43 40.82 11.24
CA ILE A 44 26.10 40.15 12.50
C ILE A 44 27.30 39.25 12.83
N PRO A 45 27.85 39.28 14.06
CA PRO A 45 29.00 38.46 14.42
C PRO A 45 28.70 36.98 14.20
N ALA A 46 29.67 36.26 13.64
CA ALA A 46 29.56 34.85 13.28
C ALA A 46 29.28 33.99 14.52
N VAL A 47 28.05 33.51 14.64
CA VAL A 47 27.73 32.36 15.49
C VAL A 47 28.12 31.12 14.70
N SER A 48 29.02 30.31 15.23
CA SER A 48 29.38 29.02 14.63
C SER A 48 28.10 28.23 14.32
N PRO A 49 27.94 27.66 13.12
CA PRO A 49 26.81 26.80 12.85
C PRO A 49 26.84 25.64 13.87
N PRO A 50 25.69 25.28 14.47
CA PRO A 50 25.63 24.06 15.25
C PRO A 50 26.10 22.90 14.33
N PRO A 51 26.85 21.92 14.86
CA PRO A 51 27.35 20.83 14.05
C PRO A 51 26.18 20.20 13.32
N THR A 52 26.31 20.06 12.00
CA THR A 52 25.35 19.33 11.17
C THR A 52 25.35 17.90 11.67
N VAL A 53 24.34 17.55 12.49
CA VAL A 53 24.07 16.18 12.87
C VAL A 53 23.55 15.51 11.61
N THR A 54 24.42 14.83 10.88
CA THR A 54 23.99 13.81 9.94
C THR A 54 23.11 12.84 10.73
N PRO A 55 21.86 12.56 10.33
CA PRO A 55 21.08 11.52 10.99
C PRO A 55 21.90 10.24 10.88
N ILE A 56 22.49 9.82 11.99
CA ILE A 56 23.02 8.47 12.11
C ILE A 56 21.77 7.62 12.00
N ALA A 57 21.59 6.96 10.85
CA ALA A 57 20.57 5.92 10.73
C ALA A 57 20.72 5.02 11.96
N PRO A 58 19.68 4.89 12.80
CA PRO A 58 19.82 4.11 14.02
C PRO A 58 20.36 2.74 13.62
N PRO A 59 21.38 2.21 14.33
CA PRO A 59 21.88 0.89 14.02
C PRO A 59 20.68 -0.08 14.03
N PRO A 60 20.65 -1.09 13.13
CA PRO A 60 19.55 -2.02 13.08
C PRO A 60 19.40 -2.63 14.48
N ILE A 61 18.36 -2.19 15.20
CA ILE A 61 18.05 -2.72 16.53
C ILE A 61 17.86 -4.23 16.33
N LYS A 62 18.83 -5.02 16.78
CA LYS A 62 18.65 -6.45 16.96
C LYS A 62 17.80 -6.59 18.21
N LEU A 63 16.50 -6.64 18.02
CA LEU A 63 15.57 -6.97 19.09
C LEU A 63 15.91 -8.38 19.57
N THR A 64 15.93 -8.60 20.88
CA THR A 64 15.93 -9.96 21.42
C THR A 64 14.60 -10.65 21.04
N PRO A 65 14.54 -11.99 20.99
CA PRO A 65 13.29 -12.70 20.70
C PRO A 65 12.10 -12.26 21.57
N GLN A 66 12.37 -11.90 22.84
CA GLN A 66 11.34 -11.38 23.74
C GLN A 66 10.89 -9.97 23.34
N GLN A 67 11.81 -9.09 22.93
CA GLN A 67 11.47 -7.74 22.47
C GLN A 67 10.73 -7.75 21.12
N GLU A 68 11.03 -8.71 20.24
CA GLU A 68 10.24 -8.91 19.01
C GLU A 68 8.82 -9.37 19.36
N LEU A 69 8.71 -10.32 20.30
CA LEU A 69 7.42 -10.82 20.78
C LEU A 69 6.57 -9.74 21.46
N ASP A 70 7.21 -8.81 22.18
CA ASP A 70 6.55 -7.68 22.84
C ASP A 70 6.17 -6.59 21.81
N ALA A 71 7.03 -6.29 20.83
CA ALA A 71 6.71 -5.36 19.75
C ALA A 71 5.51 -5.83 18.92
N VAL A 72 5.42 -7.13 18.62
CA VAL A 72 4.26 -7.73 17.94
C VAL A 72 2.99 -7.59 18.78
N LEU A 73 3.08 -7.78 20.11
CA LEU A 73 1.95 -7.56 21.02
C LEU A 73 1.45 -6.12 21.00
N GLU A 74 2.36 -5.16 20.97
CA GLU A 74 2.01 -3.75 20.95
C GLU A 74 1.37 -3.36 19.62
N VAL A 75 1.89 -3.86 18.50
CA VAL A 75 1.26 -3.70 17.16
C VAL A 75 -0.17 -4.24 17.16
N LEU A 76 -0.35 -5.44 17.71
CA LEU A 76 -1.65 -6.08 17.84
C LEU A 76 -2.61 -5.28 18.69
N ALA A 77 -2.16 -4.85 19.88
CA ALA A 77 -2.96 -4.02 20.77
C ALA A 77 -3.32 -2.67 20.10
N ALA A 78 -2.41 -2.09 19.32
CA ALA A 78 -2.63 -0.85 18.59
C ALA A 78 -3.68 -0.99 17.47
N GLU A 79 -3.78 -2.14 16.79
CA GLU A 79 -4.88 -2.41 15.84
C GLU A 79 -6.27 -2.39 16.50
N PHE A 80 -6.36 -2.75 17.79
CA PHE A 80 -7.61 -2.73 18.56
C PHE A 80 -8.03 -1.34 19.02
N LEU A 81 -7.09 -0.41 19.18
CA LEU A 81 -7.42 0.91 19.68
C LEU A 81 -8.08 1.70 18.54
N GLY A 82 -9.40 1.79 18.57
CA GLY A 82 -10.21 2.73 17.77
C GLY A 82 -9.81 4.19 17.99
N GLN A 83 -10.47 5.10 17.26
CA GLN A 83 -10.14 6.53 17.13
C GLN A 83 -9.40 7.15 18.33
N ALA A 84 -8.24 7.77 18.09
CA ALA A 84 -7.69 8.69 19.07
C ALA A 84 -8.62 9.91 19.12
N SER A 85 -9.21 10.15 20.29
CA SER A 85 -10.15 11.23 20.54
C SER A 85 -9.54 12.64 20.44
N ASP A 86 -8.24 12.75 20.18
CA ASP A 86 -7.46 13.98 20.15
C ASP A 86 -7.16 14.50 18.73
N GLY A 87 -7.61 13.80 17.68
CA GLY A 87 -7.38 14.21 16.28
C GLY A 87 -5.96 13.97 15.76
N SER A 88 -5.10 13.24 16.49
CA SER A 88 -3.73 12.91 16.08
C SER A 88 -3.65 11.86 14.96
N ARG A 89 -4.75 11.17 14.65
CA ARG A 89 -4.78 10.09 13.67
C ARG A 89 -5.21 10.57 12.29
N ILE A 90 -4.40 10.24 11.29
CA ILE A 90 -4.66 10.49 9.87
C ILE A 90 -5.72 9.55 9.27
N PHE A 91 -6.24 8.62 10.06
CA PHE A 91 -7.21 7.61 9.63
C PHE A 91 -8.26 7.31 10.70
N THR A 92 -9.40 6.81 10.25
CA THR A 92 -10.47 6.26 11.08
C THR A 92 -10.75 4.82 10.67
N ARG A 93 -11.16 4.01 11.65
CA ARG A 93 -11.55 2.61 11.46
C ARG A 93 -12.81 2.36 12.29
N PRO A 94 -14.01 2.44 11.68
CA PRO A 94 -15.25 2.25 12.41
C PRO A 94 -15.33 0.86 13.03
N ALA A 95 -15.94 0.75 14.21
CA ALA A 95 -16.16 -0.54 14.86
C ALA A 95 -17.34 -1.28 14.21
N ILE A 96 -17.29 -2.62 14.27
CA ILE A 96 -18.39 -3.50 13.90
C ILE A 96 -19.62 -3.14 14.73
N THR A 97 -20.74 -2.97 14.05
CA THR A 97 -22.04 -2.61 14.63
C THR A 97 -22.94 -3.83 14.74
N ALA A 98 -23.95 -3.78 15.62
CA ALA A 98 -24.92 -4.88 15.73
C ALA A 98 -25.83 -5.00 14.49
N THR A 99 -25.90 -3.97 13.64
CA THR A 99 -26.80 -3.93 12.50
C THR A 99 -26.40 -4.95 11.44
N GLY A 100 -27.34 -5.84 11.07
CA GLY A 100 -27.13 -6.82 10.00
C GLY A 100 -26.24 -8.01 10.37
N LEU A 101 -25.78 -8.14 11.62
CA LEU A 101 -25.02 -9.31 12.09
C LEU A 101 -25.95 -10.50 12.39
N SER A 102 -25.45 -11.71 12.15
CA SER A 102 -26.08 -12.94 12.65
C SER A 102 -25.90 -13.08 14.17
N ALA A 103 -26.69 -13.94 14.81
CA ALA A 103 -26.58 -14.19 16.25
C ALA A 103 -25.18 -14.70 16.65
N GLU A 104 -24.57 -15.53 15.81
CA GLU A 104 -23.23 -16.07 15.99
C GLU A 104 -22.16 -14.97 15.89
N ALA A 105 -22.41 -13.95 15.08
CA ALA A 105 -21.51 -12.84 14.83
C ALA A 105 -21.59 -11.71 15.88
N MET A 106 -22.60 -11.71 16.76
CA MET A 106 -22.80 -10.65 17.76
C MET A 106 -21.61 -10.44 18.71
N HIS A 107 -20.81 -11.49 18.96
CA HIS A 107 -19.61 -11.41 19.78
C HIS A 107 -18.49 -10.52 19.17
N MET A 108 -18.65 -10.08 17.92
CA MET A 108 -17.72 -9.21 17.21
C MET A 108 -18.07 -7.72 17.32
N VAL A 109 -19.25 -7.37 17.83
CA VAL A 109 -19.66 -5.96 18.02
C VAL A 109 -18.62 -5.22 18.85
N GLY A 110 -18.27 -4.00 18.43
CA GLY A 110 -17.24 -3.17 19.07
C GLY A 110 -15.81 -3.51 18.67
N ARG A 111 -15.56 -4.61 17.95
CA ARG A 111 -14.24 -4.87 17.34
C ARG A 111 -14.01 -3.93 16.15
N PRO A 112 -12.75 -3.63 15.78
CA PRO A 112 -12.45 -2.85 14.58
C PRO A 112 -13.05 -3.48 13.31
N GLY A 113 -13.76 -2.67 12.51
CA GLY A 113 -14.39 -3.10 11.26
C GLY A 113 -13.40 -3.29 10.11
N GLY A 114 -13.90 -3.69 8.94
CA GLY A 114 -13.08 -4.06 7.78
C GLY A 114 -12.56 -2.89 6.94
N ILE A 115 -12.96 -1.66 7.23
CA ILE A 115 -12.59 -0.48 6.43
C ILE A 115 -11.77 0.54 7.21
N ILE A 116 -10.72 1.05 6.57
CA ILE A 116 -10.01 2.26 6.98
C ILE A 116 -10.43 3.41 6.07
N GLN A 117 -10.68 4.58 6.66
CA GLN A 117 -10.86 5.83 5.93
C GLN A 117 -9.74 6.78 6.33
N MET A 118 -8.96 7.24 5.37
CA MET A 118 -7.73 8.01 5.59
C MET A 118 -7.79 9.35 4.85
N SER A 119 -7.23 10.38 5.48
CA SER A 119 -6.97 11.68 4.86
C SER A 119 -5.53 12.07 5.12
N HIS A 120 -4.65 11.67 4.22
CA HIS A 120 -3.22 11.96 4.30
C HIS A 120 -2.70 12.40 2.94
N LYS A 121 -1.69 13.28 2.95
CA LYS A 121 -1.19 13.92 1.72
C LYS A 121 -0.34 12.99 0.86
N ARG A 122 0.35 12.02 1.46
CA ARG A 122 1.29 11.12 0.78
C ARG A 122 1.08 9.70 1.27
N VAL A 123 0.41 8.90 0.46
CA VAL A 123 0.11 7.50 0.78
C VAL A 123 0.75 6.61 -0.28
N LEU A 124 1.37 5.51 0.14
CA LEU A 124 1.99 4.53 -0.74
C LEU A 124 1.17 3.24 -0.67
N LEU A 125 0.74 2.72 -1.82
CA LEU A 125 0.09 1.42 -1.92
C LEU A 125 1.09 0.40 -2.48
N VAL A 126 1.21 -0.73 -1.80
CA VAL A 126 2.15 -1.81 -2.13
C VAL A 126 1.36 -3.09 -2.38
N GLY A 127 1.53 -3.70 -3.56
CA GLY A 127 0.89 -4.97 -3.92
C GLY A 127 1.54 -6.19 -3.26
N ASP A 128 1.19 -7.37 -3.75
CA ASP A 128 1.59 -8.67 -3.18
C ASP A 128 3.11 -8.82 -3.15
N LEU A 129 3.68 -8.97 -1.94
CA LEU A 129 5.13 -9.16 -1.79
C LEU A 129 5.53 -10.62 -1.88
N HIS A 130 4.68 -11.57 -1.46
CA HIS A 130 4.96 -13.00 -1.47
C HIS A 130 6.39 -13.35 -0.99
N GLY A 131 6.77 -12.84 0.18
CA GLY A 131 8.09 -13.04 0.77
C GLY A 131 9.25 -12.48 -0.06
N ASN A 132 9.02 -11.46 -0.90
CA ASN A 132 10.08 -10.72 -1.58
C ASN A 132 10.63 -9.62 -0.66
N ASP A 133 11.46 -10.05 0.28
CA ASP A 133 12.20 -9.22 1.23
C ASP A 133 13.08 -8.16 0.54
N GLY A 134 13.67 -8.48 -0.62
CA GLY A 134 14.43 -7.52 -1.42
C GLY A 134 13.59 -6.34 -1.92
N ASN A 135 12.36 -6.58 -2.38
CA ASN A 135 11.43 -5.51 -2.77
C ASN A 135 10.88 -4.76 -1.55
N ALA A 136 10.58 -5.47 -0.45
CA ALA A 136 10.17 -4.84 0.80
C ALA A 136 11.25 -3.86 1.32
N GLN A 137 12.54 -4.25 1.24
CA GLN A 137 13.66 -3.40 1.63
C GLN A 137 13.81 -2.20 0.70
N LEU A 138 13.72 -2.40 -0.61
CA LEU A 138 13.79 -1.27 -1.55
C LEU A 138 12.67 -0.25 -1.30
N ILE A 139 11.46 -0.71 -0.98
CA ILE A 139 10.34 0.18 -0.63
C ILE A 139 10.67 0.96 0.65
N ALA A 140 11.16 0.29 1.69
CA ALA A 140 11.54 0.95 2.94
C ALA A 140 12.65 2.00 2.74
N ASP A 141 13.64 1.71 1.89
CA ASP A 141 14.74 2.61 1.60
C ASP A 141 14.32 3.81 0.71
N SER A 142 13.32 3.61 -0.15
CA SER A 142 12.86 4.64 -1.10
C SER A 142 11.83 5.60 -0.51
N TYR A 143 11.08 5.17 0.51
CA TYR A 143 9.95 5.90 1.07
C TYR A 143 10.09 6.10 2.59
N GLY A 144 10.35 7.35 2.99
CA GLY A 144 10.53 7.75 4.39
C GLY A 144 9.24 7.79 5.21
N GLU A 145 9.35 8.33 6.43
CA GLU A 145 8.27 8.42 7.42
C GLU A 145 7.14 9.37 7.02
N GLU A 146 7.35 10.22 6.01
CA GLU A 146 6.33 11.14 5.54
C GLU A 146 5.23 10.47 4.70
N TRP A 147 5.48 9.23 4.26
CA TRP A 147 4.53 8.40 3.55
C TRP A 147 3.79 7.47 4.50
N ALA A 148 2.45 7.47 4.41
CA ALA A 148 1.67 6.38 4.98
C ALA A 148 1.69 5.20 4.00
N LYS A 149 2.33 4.09 4.37
CA LYS A 149 2.43 2.89 3.52
C LYS A 149 1.30 1.92 3.86
N ILE A 150 0.68 1.38 2.82
CA ILE A 150 -0.40 0.42 2.92
C ILE A 150 -0.02 -0.79 2.07
N TYR A 151 0.22 -1.91 2.74
CA TYR A 151 0.42 -3.21 2.11
C TYR A 151 -0.94 -3.84 1.84
N LEU A 152 -1.20 -4.26 0.60
CA LEU A 152 -2.52 -4.75 0.18
C LEU A 152 -2.80 -6.21 0.62
N GLY A 153 -1.83 -6.87 1.23
CA GLY A 153 -1.92 -8.25 1.71
C GLY A 153 -0.83 -9.13 1.08
N ASP A 154 -0.93 -10.44 1.32
CA ASP A 154 -0.12 -11.46 0.66
C ASP A 154 1.39 -11.18 0.74
N ALA A 155 1.84 -10.75 1.93
CA ALA A 155 3.25 -10.47 2.13
C ALA A 155 4.09 -11.74 2.36
N VAL A 156 3.42 -12.86 2.62
CA VAL A 156 4.02 -14.17 2.86
C VAL A 156 3.83 -15.12 1.69
N HIS A 157 4.58 -16.22 1.75
CA HIS A 157 4.57 -17.34 0.81
C HIS A 157 5.10 -16.97 -0.56
N ARG A 158 6.32 -17.41 -0.85
CA ARG A 158 6.95 -17.15 -2.15
C ARG A 158 6.12 -17.70 -3.29
N GLN A 159 6.00 -16.89 -4.34
CA GLN A 159 5.46 -17.35 -5.60
C GLN A 159 6.51 -18.19 -6.32
N ARG A 160 6.08 -19.31 -6.89
CA ARG A 160 6.94 -20.17 -7.72
C ARG A 160 7.45 -19.40 -8.94
N LYS A 161 8.74 -19.52 -9.22
CA LYS A 161 9.34 -18.96 -10.44
C LYS A 161 9.01 -19.80 -11.67
N SER A 162 8.75 -19.13 -12.80
CA SER A 162 8.55 -19.79 -14.09
C SER A 162 9.78 -20.60 -14.49
N GLY A 163 9.59 -21.81 -15.02
CA GLY A 163 10.68 -22.66 -15.51
C GLY A 163 11.33 -23.57 -14.47
N MET A 164 10.96 -23.47 -13.19
CA MET A 164 11.43 -24.41 -12.16
C MET A 164 10.86 -25.82 -12.38
N ASN A 165 11.70 -26.84 -12.18
CA ASN A 165 11.21 -28.21 -12.07
C ASN A 165 10.40 -28.38 -10.75
N LEU A 166 9.73 -29.52 -10.58
CA LEU A 166 8.84 -29.73 -9.44
C LEU A 166 9.58 -29.83 -8.10
N LEU A 167 10.78 -30.40 -8.09
CA LEU A 167 11.61 -30.55 -6.88
C LEU A 167 12.14 -29.18 -6.43
N ASP A 168 12.76 -28.43 -7.34
CA ASP A 168 13.29 -27.09 -7.05
C ASP A 168 12.15 -26.14 -6.61
N ALA A 169 10.99 -26.25 -7.25
CA ALA A 169 9.83 -25.45 -6.87
C ALA A 169 9.29 -25.85 -5.49
N SER A 170 9.26 -27.14 -5.16
CA SER A 170 8.87 -27.62 -3.83
C SER A 170 9.82 -27.08 -2.76
N GLU A 171 11.14 -27.11 -3.00
CA GLU A 171 12.12 -26.54 -2.08
C GLU A 171 11.94 -25.03 -1.95
N TRP A 172 11.73 -24.33 -3.07
CA TRP A 172 11.51 -22.89 -3.12
C TRP A 172 10.31 -22.43 -2.30
N VAL A 173 9.13 -23.08 -2.47
CA VAL A 173 7.92 -22.70 -1.73
C VAL A 173 7.92 -23.17 -0.28
N ASN A 174 8.78 -24.15 0.05
CA ASN A 174 8.95 -24.66 1.41
C ASN A 174 9.89 -23.78 2.26
N ASN A 175 10.69 -22.92 1.63
CA ASN A 175 11.54 -21.96 2.32
C ASN A 175 10.69 -20.77 2.84
N MET A 176 10.67 -20.61 4.17
CA MET A 176 9.88 -19.59 4.86
C MET A 176 10.70 -18.39 5.31
N ASP A 177 12.03 -18.41 5.19
CA ASP A 177 12.92 -17.38 5.74
C ASP A 177 12.58 -16.00 5.20
N SER A 178 12.35 -15.90 3.89
CA SER A 178 12.03 -14.61 3.26
C SER A 178 10.63 -14.12 3.62
N SER A 179 9.66 -15.03 3.85
CA SER A 179 8.32 -14.66 4.34
C SER A 179 8.39 -14.10 5.75
N ILE A 180 9.20 -14.73 6.61
CA ILE A 180 9.43 -14.27 7.98
C ILE A 180 10.15 -12.92 7.98
N ALA A 181 11.20 -12.76 7.16
CA ALA A 181 11.92 -11.51 7.03
C ALA A 181 11.02 -10.36 6.56
N THR A 182 10.19 -10.57 5.53
CA THR A 182 9.22 -9.58 5.05
C THR A 182 8.24 -9.18 6.16
N MET A 183 7.68 -10.15 6.89
CA MET A 183 6.75 -9.86 7.98
C MET A 183 7.42 -9.15 9.16
N ASP A 184 8.64 -9.53 9.54
CA ASP A 184 9.38 -8.88 10.60
C ASP A 184 9.64 -7.40 10.27
N MET A 185 9.94 -7.08 9.01
CA MET A 185 10.09 -5.70 8.55
C MET A 185 8.78 -4.90 8.66
N ILE A 186 7.68 -5.45 8.17
CA ILE A 186 6.37 -4.78 8.16
C ILE A 186 5.85 -4.57 9.59
N VAL A 187 5.91 -5.61 10.44
CA VAL A 187 5.46 -5.52 11.83
C VAL A 187 6.32 -4.53 12.62
N ARG A 188 7.64 -4.53 12.39
CA ARG A 188 8.53 -3.54 13.03
C ARG A 188 8.23 -2.12 12.56
N ALA A 189 7.98 -1.91 11.27
CA ALA A 189 7.59 -0.60 10.76
C ALA A 189 6.25 -0.15 11.38
N LYS A 190 5.27 -1.05 11.46
CA LYS A 190 3.99 -0.83 12.13
C LYS A 190 4.14 -0.46 13.60
N TYR A 191 5.07 -1.10 14.31
CA TYR A 191 5.37 -0.78 15.70
C TYR A 191 5.90 0.66 15.84
N LEU A 192 6.85 1.05 14.99
CA LEU A 192 7.48 2.37 15.06
C LEU A 192 6.56 3.49 14.57
N LEU A 193 5.71 3.22 13.59
CA LEU A 193 4.94 4.21 12.83
C LEU A 193 3.48 3.79 12.69
N ALA A 194 2.82 3.44 13.80
CA ALA A 194 1.48 2.83 13.82
C ALA A 194 0.40 3.61 13.05
N ASN A 195 0.53 4.93 12.92
CA ASN A 195 -0.39 5.78 12.17
C ASN A 195 -0.16 5.77 10.65
N TYR A 196 1.05 5.43 10.21
CA TYR A 196 1.49 5.55 8.83
C TYR A 196 1.65 4.20 8.14
N GLU A 197 2.00 3.14 8.86
CA GLU A 197 2.15 1.81 8.30
C GLU A 197 0.84 1.02 8.49
N HIS A 198 0.27 0.47 7.43
CA HIS A 198 -0.99 -0.28 7.45
C HIS A 198 -0.89 -1.54 6.62
N TYR A 199 -1.60 -2.57 7.04
CA TYR A 199 -1.61 -3.87 6.39
C TYR A 199 -3.06 -4.30 6.17
N LEU A 200 -3.43 -4.58 4.93
CA LEU A 200 -4.70 -5.20 4.60
C LEU A 200 -4.52 -6.72 4.55
N LYS A 201 -5.57 -7.47 4.83
CA LYS A 201 -5.49 -8.92 4.75
C LYS A 201 -5.65 -9.40 3.30
N GLY A 202 -4.70 -10.18 2.83
CA GLY A 202 -4.80 -11.00 1.63
C GLY A 202 -5.20 -12.45 1.94
N ASN A 203 -5.36 -13.28 0.91
CA ASN A 203 -5.76 -14.67 1.07
C ASN A 203 -4.63 -15.59 1.55
N HIS A 204 -3.36 -15.18 1.46
CA HIS A 204 -2.21 -15.92 1.96
C HIS A 204 -1.95 -15.68 3.45
N ASP A 205 -2.60 -14.69 4.05
CA ASP A 205 -2.31 -14.22 5.40
C ASP A 205 -3.05 -15.06 6.46
N SER A 206 -2.76 -16.36 6.51
CA SER A 206 -3.41 -17.32 7.40
C SER A 206 -2.55 -18.55 7.62
N PHE A 207 -2.66 -19.17 8.80
CA PHE A 207 -2.11 -20.50 9.06
C PHE A 207 -3.11 -21.63 8.74
N ALA A 208 -4.32 -21.29 8.32
CA ALA A 208 -5.34 -22.28 7.97
C ALA A 208 -4.87 -23.16 6.81
N PRO A 209 -5.17 -24.47 6.84
CA PRO A 209 -4.83 -25.38 5.76
C PRO A 209 -5.58 -25.03 4.47
N GLY A 210 -5.04 -25.47 3.33
CA GLY A 210 -5.68 -25.36 2.02
C GLY A 210 -4.94 -24.47 1.02
N LEU A 211 -3.88 -23.77 1.45
CA LEU A 211 -2.96 -23.03 0.57
C LEU A 211 -1.86 -23.95 0.03
N VAL A 212 -2.27 -25.02 -0.66
CA VAL A 212 -1.36 -26.06 -1.15
C VAL A 212 -0.74 -25.65 -2.49
N GLU A 213 0.59 -25.60 -2.54
CA GLU A 213 1.38 -25.45 -3.77
C GLU A 213 2.55 -26.43 -3.75
N CYS A 214 2.78 -27.15 -4.86
CA CYS A 214 3.85 -28.16 -4.95
C CYS A 214 3.85 -29.17 -3.78
N PHE A 215 2.67 -29.62 -3.35
CA PHE A 215 2.45 -30.52 -2.20
C PHE A 215 2.81 -29.95 -0.81
N VAL A 216 3.13 -28.66 -0.73
CA VAL A 216 3.38 -27.96 0.54
C VAL A 216 2.13 -27.17 0.90
N ASP A 217 1.54 -27.45 2.05
CA ASP A 217 0.55 -26.55 2.65
C ASP A 217 1.30 -25.38 3.29
N ARG A 218 1.28 -24.23 2.61
CA ARG A 218 2.15 -23.11 2.97
C ARG A 218 1.76 -22.43 4.27
N GLY A 219 0.46 -22.41 4.59
CA GLY A 219 -0.04 -21.87 5.85
C GLY A 219 0.42 -22.70 7.04
N LEU A 220 0.23 -24.02 6.97
CA LEU A 220 0.71 -24.94 8.00
C LEU A 220 2.24 -24.94 8.10
N ARG A 221 2.94 -24.92 6.96
CA ARG A 221 4.40 -24.94 6.95
C ARG A 221 5.02 -23.68 7.57
N LEU A 222 4.48 -22.50 7.26
CA LEU A 222 4.92 -21.26 7.90
C LEU A 222 4.68 -21.30 9.41
N ARG A 223 3.53 -21.84 9.84
CA ARG A 223 3.21 -22.02 11.26
C ARG A 223 4.25 -22.91 11.96
N GLU A 224 4.57 -24.07 11.39
CA GLU A 224 5.58 -24.99 11.94
C GLU A 224 6.93 -24.30 12.16
N VAL A 225 7.44 -23.64 11.12
CA VAL A 225 8.73 -22.94 11.17
C VAL A 225 8.70 -21.80 12.20
N LEU A 226 7.62 -21.03 12.27
CA LEU A 226 7.49 -19.96 13.26
C LEU A 226 7.37 -20.47 14.70
N VAL A 227 6.72 -21.62 14.94
CA VAL A 227 6.71 -22.22 16.28
C VAL A 227 8.12 -22.63 16.70
N GLU A 228 8.90 -23.23 15.80
CA GLU A 228 10.27 -23.63 16.07
C GLU A 228 11.18 -22.41 16.35
N LEU A 229 11.05 -21.34 15.56
CA LEU A 229 11.92 -20.17 15.64
C LEU A 229 11.51 -19.13 16.68
N ARG A 230 10.20 -18.91 16.86
CA ARG A 230 9.64 -17.79 17.63
C ARG A 230 8.67 -18.23 18.73
N GLY A 231 8.30 -19.51 18.76
CA GLY A 231 7.40 -20.07 19.76
C GLY A 231 5.91 -19.86 19.47
N GLU A 232 5.09 -20.68 20.13
CA GLU A 232 3.63 -20.70 19.96
C GLU A 232 2.96 -19.35 20.26
N ALA A 233 3.47 -18.60 21.24
CA ALA A 233 2.94 -17.30 21.61
C ALA A 233 3.07 -16.26 20.49
N TYR A 234 4.13 -16.33 19.67
CA TYR A 234 4.30 -15.45 18.51
C TYR A 234 3.28 -15.82 17.43
N VAL A 235 3.11 -17.10 17.14
CA VAL A 235 2.19 -17.60 16.11
C VAL A 235 0.75 -17.19 16.40
N GLN A 236 0.26 -17.39 17.64
CA GLN A 236 -1.10 -16.99 18.02
C GLN A 236 -1.35 -15.49 17.87
N LYS A 237 -0.31 -14.70 18.10
CA LYS A 237 -0.34 -13.24 17.93
C LYS A 237 -0.40 -12.85 16.46
N LEU A 238 0.49 -13.39 15.64
CA LEU A 238 0.47 -13.12 14.20
C LEU A 238 -0.85 -13.59 13.54
N GLU A 239 -1.40 -14.71 13.99
CA GLU A 239 -2.72 -15.16 13.53
C GLU A 239 -3.81 -14.15 13.89
N ARG A 240 -3.80 -13.66 15.14
CA ARG A 240 -4.72 -12.62 15.58
C ARG A 240 -4.55 -11.33 14.77
N PHE A 241 -3.32 -10.95 14.42
CA PHE A 241 -3.02 -9.78 13.58
C PHE A 241 -3.75 -9.89 12.25
N TRP A 242 -3.52 -10.98 11.53
CA TRP A 242 -4.18 -11.19 10.24
C TRP A 242 -5.71 -11.34 10.36
N GLN A 243 -6.23 -11.85 11.46
CA GLN A 243 -7.69 -11.89 11.71
C GLN A 243 -8.26 -10.49 11.95
N THR A 244 -7.47 -9.57 12.49
CA THR A 244 -7.87 -8.20 12.80
C THR A 244 -7.49 -7.18 11.75
N CYS A 245 -6.70 -7.52 10.74
CA CYS A 245 -6.37 -6.59 9.66
C CYS A 245 -7.65 -6.09 8.97
N PRO A 246 -7.69 -4.82 8.55
CA PRO A 246 -8.72 -4.33 7.64
C PRO A 246 -8.70 -5.11 6.31
N ARG A 247 -9.80 -5.03 5.56
CA ARG A 247 -9.92 -5.56 4.20
C ARG A 247 -9.88 -4.47 3.14
N TYR A 248 -10.19 -3.24 3.52
CA TYR A 248 -10.43 -2.16 2.58
C TYR A 248 -9.91 -0.84 3.13
N ILE A 249 -9.42 0.04 2.25
CA ILE A 249 -9.02 1.40 2.59
C ILE A 249 -9.57 2.40 1.58
N ILE A 250 -9.95 3.57 2.07
CA ILE A 250 -10.37 4.70 1.24
C ILE A 250 -9.52 5.90 1.64
N VAL A 251 -8.71 6.40 0.70
CA VAL A 251 -7.88 7.58 0.84
C VAL A 251 -8.58 8.76 0.18
N ARG A 252 -8.90 9.79 0.95
CA ARG A 252 -9.55 11.01 0.47
C ARG A 252 -8.58 12.18 0.57
N GLY A 253 -8.46 12.94 -0.51
CA GLY A 253 -7.74 14.20 -0.51
C GLY A 253 -8.44 15.26 -1.35
N SER A 254 -7.82 16.43 -1.48
CA SER A 254 -8.42 17.57 -2.19
C SER A 254 -8.47 17.38 -3.70
N GLN A 255 -7.66 16.49 -4.28
CA GLN A 255 -7.56 16.27 -5.73
C GLN A 255 -8.28 15.00 -6.19
N GLY A 256 -8.64 14.10 -5.27
CA GLY A 256 -9.28 12.84 -5.65
C GLY A 256 -9.57 11.89 -4.50
N VAL A 257 -10.03 10.70 -4.87
CA VAL A 257 -10.27 9.58 -3.97
C VAL A 257 -9.66 8.32 -4.57
N THR A 258 -8.90 7.59 -3.76
CA THR A 258 -8.37 6.27 -4.10
C THR A 258 -8.90 5.25 -3.11
N ALA A 259 -9.43 4.15 -3.62
CA ALA A 259 -9.87 3.00 -2.87
C ALA A 259 -8.92 1.82 -3.10
N ALA A 260 -8.62 1.05 -2.06
CA ALA A 260 -7.71 -0.08 -2.16
C ALA A 260 -8.14 -1.25 -1.29
N ALA A 261 -7.82 -2.46 -1.74
CA ALA A 261 -7.97 -3.72 -1.03
C ALA A 261 -7.04 -4.76 -1.67
N HIS A 262 -6.94 -5.96 -1.09
CA HIS A 262 -6.35 -7.08 -1.81
C HIS A 262 -7.12 -7.34 -3.12
N VAL A 263 -8.45 -7.42 -3.02
CA VAL A 263 -9.39 -7.43 -4.16
C VAL A 263 -10.37 -6.26 -4.01
N PRO A 264 -10.20 -5.16 -4.77
CA PRO A 264 -10.93 -3.91 -4.53
C PRO A 264 -12.30 -3.84 -5.22
N ILE A 265 -12.57 -4.68 -6.22
CA ILE A 265 -13.86 -4.69 -6.93
C ILE A 265 -14.64 -5.95 -6.57
N VAL A 266 -15.88 -5.75 -6.15
CA VAL A 266 -16.82 -6.82 -5.81
C VAL A 266 -17.98 -6.78 -6.80
N ARG A 267 -18.33 -7.95 -7.35
CA ARG A 267 -19.48 -8.06 -8.26
C ARG A 267 -20.78 -7.66 -7.57
N GLY A 268 -21.55 -6.81 -8.23
CA GLY A 268 -22.77 -6.23 -7.65
C GLY A 268 -22.51 -5.09 -6.66
N GLY A 269 -21.24 -4.74 -6.41
CA GLY A 269 -20.84 -3.71 -5.46
C GLY A 269 -20.87 -4.14 -4.00
N ILE A 270 -20.31 -3.29 -3.14
CA ILE A 270 -20.36 -3.43 -1.68
C ILE A 270 -20.53 -2.06 -1.02
N SER A 271 -21.32 -2.01 0.06
CA SER A 271 -21.54 -0.77 0.82
C SER A 271 -20.53 -0.57 1.95
N THR A 272 -20.40 0.67 2.42
CA THR A 272 -19.58 0.98 3.60
C THR A 272 -20.01 0.20 4.83
N GLU A 273 -21.31 0.01 5.04
CA GLU A 273 -21.84 -0.78 6.17
C GLU A 273 -21.41 -2.25 6.09
N GLN A 274 -21.49 -2.85 4.89
CA GLN A 274 -21.02 -4.21 4.67
C GLN A 274 -19.51 -4.35 4.91
N LEU A 275 -18.70 -3.35 4.53
CA LEU A 275 -17.27 -3.36 4.83
C LEU A 275 -16.97 -3.17 6.32
N ILE A 276 -17.75 -2.36 7.03
CA ILE A 276 -17.63 -2.23 8.49
C ILE A 276 -17.92 -3.60 9.15
N ASN A 277 -19.02 -4.25 8.76
CA ASN A 277 -19.52 -5.50 9.33
C ASN A 277 -19.07 -6.76 8.55
N TYR A 278 -17.91 -6.71 7.89
CA TYR A 278 -17.45 -7.69 6.89
C TYR A 278 -17.53 -9.18 7.26
N PRO A 279 -17.33 -9.64 8.52
CA PRO A 279 -17.30 -11.07 8.79
C PRO A 279 -18.70 -11.72 8.76
N ALA A 280 -19.76 -10.93 8.78
CA ALA A 280 -21.15 -11.43 8.72
C ALA A 280 -21.98 -10.78 7.62
N ALA A 281 -21.39 -9.85 6.86
CA ALA A 281 -22.09 -9.17 5.79
C ALA A 281 -22.29 -10.12 4.60
N PRO A 282 -23.53 -10.28 4.10
CA PRO A 282 -23.77 -11.01 2.88
C PRO A 282 -23.22 -10.21 1.68
N VAL A 283 -22.82 -10.93 0.63
CA VAL A 283 -22.48 -10.34 -0.68
C VAL A 283 -23.64 -10.53 -1.64
N LEU A 284 -23.88 -9.54 -2.50
CA LEU A 284 -24.99 -9.57 -3.47
C LEU A 284 -24.75 -10.59 -4.60
N ALA A 285 -23.49 -10.87 -4.93
CA ALA A 285 -23.12 -11.85 -5.93
C ALA A 285 -22.00 -12.75 -5.41
N HIS A 286 -22.21 -14.06 -5.48
CA HIS A 286 -21.17 -15.05 -5.19
C HIS A 286 -20.07 -14.99 -6.26
N CYS A 287 -18.80 -14.93 -5.84
CA CYS A 287 -17.70 -15.30 -6.71
C CYS A 287 -17.45 -16.81 -6.60
N HIS A 288 -16.71 -17.39 -7.56
CA HIS A 288 -16.54 -18.84 -7.70
C HIS A 288 -16.02 -19.59 -6.45
N ARG A 289 -15.50 -18.88 -5.44
CA ARG A 289 -14.98 -19.45 -4.19
C ARG A 289 -15.42 -18.73 -2.90
N ALA A 290 -16.21 -17.66 -2.98
CA ALA A 290 -16.54 -16.84 -1.81
C ALA A 290 -18.02 -16.87 -1.44
N ARG A 291 -18.29 -16.90 -0.13
CA ARG A 291 -19.64 -16.95 0.44
C ARG A 291 -20.01 -15.70 1.25
N GLY A 292 -19.06 -14.80 1.48
CA GLY A 292 -19.22 -13.58 2.27
C GLY A 292 -18.27 -12.47 1.82
N VAL A 293 -18.38 -11.31 2.46
CA VAL A 293 -17.55 -10.12 2.14
C VAL A 293 -16.07 -10.41 2.33
N ASP A 294 -15.71 -11.09 3.42
CA ASP A 294 -14.34 -11.52 3.71
C ASP A 294 -13.69 -12.26 2.54
N SER A 295 -14.38 -13.28 2.05
CA SER A 295 -13.87 -14.20 1.06
C SER A 295 -13.86 -13.59 -0.34
N VAL A 296 -14.77 -12.66 -0.69
CA VAL A 296 -14.68 -11.97 -2.00
C VAL A 296 -13.50 -11.00 -2.04
N LEU A 297 -13.22 -10.31 -0.93
CA LEU A 297 -12.12 -9.34 -0.83
C LEU A 297 -10.75 -10.03 -0.75
N GLU A 298 -10.70 -11.30 -0.36
CA GLU A 298 -9.49 -12.12 -0.30
C GLU A 298 -9.30 -12.96 -1.57
N TRP A 299 -10.37 -13.51 -2.16
CA TRP A 299 -10.24 -14.54 -3.20
C TRP A 299 -10.80 -14.19 -4.57
N GLY A 300 -11.54 -13.08 -4.70
CA GLY A 300 -12.12 -12.66 -5.98
C GLY A 300 -11.04 -12.40 -7.03
N GLN A 301 -11.22 -12.91 -8.25
CA GLN A 301 -10.22 -12.81 -9.30
C GLN A 301 -10.56 -11.70 -10.29
N ALA A 302 -9.58 -10.84 -10.56
CA ALA A 302 -9.63 -9.97 -11.73
C ALA A 302 -9.79 -10.84 -12.98
N PHE A 303 -10.53 -10.37 -13.97
CA PHE A 303 -10.82 -11.12 -15.20
C PHE A 303 -11.56 -12.45 -15.00
N ARG A 304 -12.30 -12.62 -13.89
CA ARG A 304 -13.27 -13.72 -13.82
C ARG A 304 -14.53 -13.31 -13.11
N ASP A 305 -14.37 -12.58 -12.02
CA ASP A 305 -15.44 -12.45 -11.04
C ASP A 305 -16.20 -11.13 -11.14
N TYR A 306 -15.70 -10.10 -11.85
CA TYR A 306 -16.34 -8.78 -11.99
C TYR A 306 -16.07 -8.10 -13.35
N PHE A 307 -16.87 -7.06 -13.66
CA PHE A 307 -16.96 -6.37 -14.95
C PHE A 307 -16.88 -4.83 -14.79
N PRO A 308 -16.74 -4.05 -15.90
CA PRO A 308 -16.72 -2.59 -15.82
C PRO A 308 -17.92 -1.96 -15.09
N GLU A 309 -19.11 -2.54 -15.21
CA GLU A 309 -20.31 -2.03 -14.55
C GLU A 309 -20.22 -2.15 -13.02
N ASP A 310 -19.47 -3.13 -12.51
CA ASP A 310 -19.27 -3.31 -11.08
C ASP A 310 -18.47 -2.16 -10.47
N VAL A 311 -17.56 -1.52 -11.21
CA VAL A 311 -16.85 -0.31 -10.74
C VAL A 311 -17.83 0.84 -10.48
N LEU A 312 -18.84 1.00 -11.34
CA LEU A 312 -19.88 2.02 -11.15
C LEU A 312 -20.78 1.68 -9.95
N LEU A 313 -21.05 0.40 -9.72
CA LEU A 313 -21.78 -0.06 -8.54
C LEU A 313 -20.97 0.17 -7.26
N MET A 314 -19.65 -0.07 -7.29
CA MET A 314 -18.75 0.23 -6.18
C MET A 314 -18.80 1.73 -5.84
N ASP A 315 -18.67 2.62 -6.82
CA ASP A 315 -18.78 4.08 -6.61
C ASP A 315 -20.09 4.44 -5.92
N LYS A 316 -21.21 3.92 -6.44
CA LYS A 316 -22.55 4.18 -5.90
C LYS A 316 -22.72 3.65 -4.48
N MET A 317 -22.33 2.40 -4.22
CA MET A 317 -22.57 1.73 -2.93
C MET A 317 -21.63 2.20 -1.82
N LEU A 318 -20.41 2.61 -2.16
CA LEU A 318 -19.47 3.21 -1.23
C LEU A 318 -19.66 4.73 -1.07
N GLY A 319 -20.54 5.35 -1.87
CA GLY A 319 -20.73 6.80 -1.87
C GLY A 319 -19.47 7.55 -2.31
N LEU A 320 -18.79 7.05 -3.33
CA LEU A 320 -17.55 7.60 -3.85
C LEU A 320 -17.76 8.33 -5.18
N PRO A 321 -16.92 9.33 -5.51
CA PRO A 321 -16.97 10.00 -6.81
C PRO A 321 -16.74 9.02 -7.96
N ALA A 322 -17.35 9.28 -9.12
CA ALA A 322 -17.16 8.50 -10.34
C ALA A 322 -15.73 8.54 -10.91
N THR A 323 -14.85 9.36 -10.33
CA THR A 323 -13.42 9.46 -10.65
C THR A 323 -12.53 8.61 -9.73
N THR A 324 -13.12 7.84 -8.81
CA THR A 324 -12.36 7.05 -7.82
C THR A 324 -11.48 6.02 -8.50
N VAL A 325 -10.21 5.97 -8.12
CA VAL A 325 -9.29 4.92 -8.57
C VAL A 325 -9.33 3.75 -7.59
N TYR A 326 -9.43 2.53 -8.10
CA TYR A 326 -9.39 1.29 -7.34
C TYR A 326 -8.07 0.59 -7.58
N VAL A 327 -7.35 0.25 -6.50
CA VAL A 327 -6.04 -0.39 -6.56
C VAL A 327 -6.09 -1.72 -5.81
N GLY A 328 -5.64 -2.78 -6.47
CA GLY A 328 -5.69 -4.15 -5.96
C GLY A 328 -4.36 -4.89 -6.08
N GLY A 329 -4.32 -6.08 -5.49
CA GLY A 329 -3.28 -7.08 -5.64
C GLY A 329 -3.84 -8.39 -6.24
N HIS A 330 -3.44 -9.52 -5.67
CA HIS A 330 -3.96 -10.89 -5.85
C HIS A 330 -3.81 -11.56 -7.22
N THR A 331 -3.99 -10.81 -8.31
CA THR A 331 -4.05 -11.35 -9.67
C THR A 331 -2.82 -10.89 -10.47
N PRO A 332 -1.62 -11.45 -10.24
CA PRO A 332 -0.42 -11.02 -10.95
C PRO A 332 -0.50 -11.34 -12.45
N LYS A 333 0.05 -10.45 -13.30
CA LYS A 333 0.14 -10.65 -14.75
C LYS A 333 1.60 -10.89 -15.14
N LYS A 334 1.85 -11.93 -15.94
CA LYS A 334 3.21 -12.33 -16.32
C LYS A 334 3.97 -11.15 -16.95
N GLY A 335 5.12 -10.83 -16.36
CA GLY A 335 6.10 -9.89 -16.92
C GLY A 335 5.83 -8.41 -16.65
N VAL A 336 4.84 -8.06 -15.83
CA VAL A 336 4.55 -6.67 -15.44
C VAL A 336 4.22 -6.59 -13.95
N SER A 337 4.68 -5.53 -13.29
CA SER A 337 4.44 -5.27 -11.85
C SER A 337 3.21 -4.39 -11.59
N ALA A 338 2.63 -3.81 -12.63
CA ALA A 338 1.36 -3.08 -12.57
C ALA A 338 0.64 -3.11 -13.92
N TYR A 339 -0.69 -3.25 -13.92
CA TYR A 339 -1.49 -3.24 -15.14
C TYR A 339 -2.96 -2.83 -14.90
N LYS A 340 -3.64 -2.31 -15.95
CA LYS A 340 -5.08 -2.04 -15.93
C LYS A 340 -5.81 -3.33 -16.32
N VAL A 341 -6.87 -3.67 -15.59
CA VAL A 341 -7.63 -4.91 -15.87
C VAL A 341 -8.41 -4.75 -17.17
N HIS A 342 -8.49 -5.82 -17.95
CA HIS A 342 -9.26 -5.89 -19.20
C HIS A 342 -10.66 -6.41 -18.92
N ASP A 343 -11.62 -5.99 -19.74
CA ASP A 343 -12.97 -6.55 -19.70
C ASP A 343 -12.93 -7.99 -20.25
N LEU A 344 -13.60 -8.89 -19.54
CA LEU A 344 -13.79 -10.28 -19.94
C LEU A 344 -14.60 -10.44 -21.21
N LYS A 345 -15.59 -9.56 -21.42
CA LYS A 345 -16.48 -9.63 -22.58
C LYS A 345 -15.79 -9.10 -23.84
N ASP A 346 -14.74 -8.31 -23.67
CA ASP A 346 -14.03 -7.62 -24.74
C ASP A 346 -12.62 -7.26 -24.28
N GLU A 347 -11.64 -8.12 -24.56
CA GLU A 347 -10.25 -7.94 -24.14
C GLU A 347 -9.59 -6.65 -24.71
N THR A 348 -10.23 -6.03 -25.71
CA THR A 348 -9.79 -4.73 -26.24
C THR A 348 -10.18 -3.55 -25.33
N LYS A 349 -11.09 -3.78 -24.37
CA LYS A 349 -11.53 -2.80 -23.39
C LYS A 349 -10.87 -3.02 -22.04
N ILE A 350 -10.69 -1.92 -21.31
CA ILE A 350 -10.19 -1.91 -19.94
C ILE A 350 -11.34 -1.68 -18.97
N ILE A 351 -11.29 -2.32 -17.80
CA ILE A 351 -12.04 -1.90 -16.63
C ILE A 351 -11.46 -0.54 -16.21
N PRO A 352 -12.22 0.56 -16.34
CA PRO A 352 -11.69 1.89 -16.10
C PRO A 352 -11.32 2.05 -14.62
N ARG A 353 -10.28 2.87 -14.35
CA ARG A 353 -9.88 3.26 -12.99
C ARG A 353 -9.54 2.09 -12.06
N HIS A 354 -9.16 0.93 -12.59
CA HIS A 354 -8.81 -0.24 -11.80
C HIS A 354 -7.41 -0.75 -12.16
N VAL A 355 -6.51 -0.74 -11.18
CA VAL A 355 -5.11 -1.15 -11.31
C VAL A 355 -4.83 -2.31 -10.38
N ILE A 356 -4.08 -3.31 -10.88
CA ILE A 356 -3.50 -4.36 -10.05
C ILE A 356 -2.00 -4.15 -9.94
N LEU A 357 -1.47 -4.38 -8.74
CA LEU A 357 -0.06 -4.32 -8.38
C LEU A 357 0.46 -5.72 -8.03
N ASP A 358 1.70 -5.99 -8.42
CA ASP A 358 2.44 -7.20 -8.05
C ASP A 358 3.88 -6.79 -7.69
N ALA A 359 4.29 -7.13 -6.47
CA ALA A 359 5.63 -6.86 -5.93
C ALA A 359 6.39 -8.15 -5.61
N SER A 360 5.91 -9.31 -6.08
CA SER A 360 6.44 -10.62 -5.72
C SER A 360 7.74 -10.99 -6.44
N ARG A 361 8.06 -10.28 -7.52
CA ARG A 361 9.12 -10.64 -8.45
C ARG A 361 10.42 -9.87 -8.20
N ASP A 362 11.54 -10.57 -8.30
CA ASP A 362 12.86 -9.99 -8.02
C ASP A 362 13.28 -8.92 -9.04
N ASP A 363 12.79 -9.04 -10.28
CA ASP A 363 13.22 -8.27 -11.45
C ASP A 363 12.38 -7.02 -11.72
N ILE A 364 11.17 -6.92 -11.14
CA ILE A 364 10.21 -5.86 -11.43
C ILE A 364 9.50 -5.41 -10.14
N LEU A 365 9.21 -4.12 -10.02
CA LEU A 365 8.53 -3.54 -8.86
C LEU A 365 7.85 -2.24 -9.24
N SER A 366 6.54 -2.20 -9.04
CA SER A 366 5.73 -0.98 -9.10
C SER A 366 5.03 -0.75 -7.76
N VAL A 367 4.81 0.51 -7.45
CA VAL A 367 3.98 0.97 -6.33
C VAL A 367 2.98 2.01 -6.84
N VAL A 368 1.96 2.32 -6.04
CA VAL A 368 1.10 3.47 -6.32
C VAL A 368 1.32 4.54 -5.28
N GLU A 369 1.78 5.70 -5.73
CA GLU A 369 1.80 6.92 -4.93
C GLU A 369 0.45 7.59 -5.02
N VAL A 370 -0.17 7.88 -3.88
CA VAL A 370 -1.40 8.66 -3.76
C VAL A 370 -1.06 9.98 -3.10
N CYS A 371 -1.07 11.05 -3.90
CA CYS A 371 -0.79 12.41 -3.48
C CYS A 371 -2.08 13.24 -3.47
N ASP A 372 -2.48 13.74 -2.31
CA ASP A 372 -3.76 14.46 -2.11
C ASP A 372 -4.98 13.73 -2.72
N GLY A 373 -4.98 12.40 -2.62
CA GLY A 373 -6.05 11.53 -3.11
C GLY A 373 -5.97 11.15 -4.60
N GLN A 374 -4.98 11.66 -5.34
CA GLN A 374 -4.74 11.28 -6.73
C GLN A 374 -3.66 10.20 -6.81
N ALA A 375 -3.97 9.09 -7.48
CA ALA A 375 -3.09 7.94 -7.62
C ALA A 375 -2.22 7.99 -8.89
N GLN A 376 -0.95 7.63 -8.76
CA GLN A 376 0.00 7.46 -9.86
C GLN A 376 0.82 6.17 -9.66
N VAL A 377 1.00 5.38 -10.72
CA VAL A 377 1.93 4.24 -10.70
C VAL A 377 3.37 4.75 -10.84
N VAL A 378 4.23 4.31 -9.92
CA VAL A 378 5.67 4.56 -9.93
C VAL A 378 6.42 3.24 -10.08
N ASP A 379 7.34 3.22 -11.03
CA ASP A 379 8.18 2.08 -11.35
C ASP A 379 9.52 2.21 -10.61
N LEU A 380 9.78 1.30 -9.68
CA LEU A 380 11.00 1.27 -8.86
C LEU A 380 12.04 0.30 -9.43
N LYS A 381 11.59 -0.77 -10.09
CA LYS A 381 12.41 -1.71 -10.84
C LYS A 381 11.64 -2.05 -12.11
N GLY A 382 12.19 -1.68 -13.27
CA GLY A 382 11.53 -1.50 -14.57
C GLY A 382 10.43 -2.49 -15.01
N ASN A 383 9.85 -2.26 -16.20
CA ASN A 383 8.72 -3.04 -16.75
C ASN A 383 7.40 -2.90 -15.97
N SER A 384 7.14 -1.73 -15.37
CA SER A 384 5.76 -1.34 -15.12
C SER A 384 5.00 -1.26 -16.46
N GLY A 385 3.81 -1.87 -16.54
CA GLY A 385 2.96 -1.71 -17.72
C GLY A 385 2.33 -0.31 -17.82
N LEU A 386 2.56 0.56 -16.83
CA LEU A 386 1.77 1.76 -16.56
C LEU A 386 2.55 2.95 -15.95
N ALA A 387 3.88 2.98 -15.96
CA ALA A 387 4.62 4.14 -15.41
C ALA A 387 4.15 5.47 -16.02
N GLY A 388 3.79 6.42 -15.17
CA GLY A 388 3.36 7.77 -15.60
C GLY A 388 1.99 7.80 -16.29
N VAL A 389 1.20 6.74 -16.22
CA VAL A 389 -0.17 6.70 -16.76
C VAL A 389 -1.13 7.36 -15.77
N ASP A 390 -2.01 8.22 -16.28
CA ASP A 390 -3.15 8.72 -15.52
C ASP A 390 -4.14 7.59 -15.25
N LEU A 391 -4.39 7.34 -13.97
CA LEU A 391 -5.27 6.25 -13.52
C LEU A 391 -6.73 6.65 -13.46
N ALA A 392 -7.03 7.97 -13.40
CA ALA A 392 -8.39 8.47 -13.38
C ALA A 392 -9.03 8.51 -14.78
N ALA A 393 -8.20 8.52 -15.83
CA ALA A 393 -8.59 8.34 -17.23
C ALA A 393 -8.81 6.86 -17.58
#